data_AF-A0A2W4NPH5-F1
#
_entry.id   AF-A0A2W4NPH5-F1
#
_cell.length_a   1.000
_cell.length_b   1.000
_cell.length_c   1.000
_cell.angle_alpha   90.00
_cell.angle_beta   90.00
_cell.angle_gamma   90.00
#
_symmetry.space_group_name_H-M   'P 1'
#
loop_
_entity.id
_entity.type
_entity.pdbx_description
1 polymer ?
#
loop_
_entity_poly.entity_id
_entity_poly.type
_entity_poly.pdbx_seq_one_letter_code
_entity_poly.pdbx_strand_id
1 'polypeptide(L)'
;MGRQCVKGSTAAISEYLQAVRRWLVRAWAWGAALLATVGIAVVGVPFYAGQQGLLWTVLLFLSVAIVFVLVAALFYFWPYMLIMETPRVYYAFRNALYTVLAAPLYALLYVGLSIVLLVSFDGLSLLLLAVIAAVILAFLSTYSLRAWLVHKGLLPADSNPAE
;
A
#
# COMPACT_ATOMS: atom_id res chain seq x y z
N MET A 1 -15.94 31.12 -22.36
CA MET A 1 -15.06 30.63 -23.44
C MET A 1 -14.01 29.74 -22.79
N GLY A 2 -13.78 28.49 -23.10
CA GLY A 2 -14.37 27.56 -24.06
C GLY A 2 -13.82 26.18 -23.68
N ARG A 3 -14.71 25.20 -23.68
CA ARG A 3 -14.52 23.77 -23.39
C ARG A 3 -13.14 23.23 -23.81
N GLN A 4 -12.42 22.64 -22.86
CA GLN A 4 -11.54 21.50 -23.12
C GLN A 4 -11.87 20.34 -22.16
N CYS A 5 -13.15 19.95 -22.14
CA CYS A 5 -13.55 18.60 -21.81
C CYS A 5 -13.64 17.79 -23.11
N VAL A 6 -12.51 17.55 -23.80
CA VAL A 6 -12.46 16.64 -24.94
C VAL A 6 -11.08 15.97 -25.00
N LYS A 7 -10.98 14.80 -24.38
CA LYS A 7 -10.61 13.54 -25.03
C LYS A 7 -10.74 12.46 -23.96
N GLY A 8 -11.79 11.66 -24.05
CA GLY A 8 -11.74 10.29 -23.57
C GLY A 8 -10.69 9.56 -24.41
N SER A 9 -9.42 9.80 -24.07
CA SER A 9 -8.32 8.99 -24.56
C SER A 9 -8.47 7.67 -23.83
N THR A 10 -8.84 6.63 -24.56
CA THR A 10 -8.78 5.25 -24.09
C THR A 10 -7.42 5.11 -23.42
N ALA A 11 -7.38 4.82 -22.11
CA ALA A 11 -6.13 4.64 -21.39
C ALA A 11 -5.34 3.59 -22.15
N ALA A 12 -4.30 4.01 -22.87
CA ALA A 12 -3.58 3.11 -23.73
C ALA A 12 -2.94 2.04 -22.85
N ILE A 13 -2.85 0.80 -23.31
CA ILE A 13 -2.15 -0.27 -22.58
C ILE A 13 -0.71 0.19 -22.21
N SER A 14 -0.11 1.06 -23.01
CA SER A 14 1.16 1.71 -22.71
C SER A 14 1.10 2.64 -21.48
N GLU A 15 0.03 3.42 -21.29
CA GLU A 15 -0.18 4.27 -20.10
C GLU A 15 -0.43 3.41 -18.85
N TYR A 16 -1.19 2.31 -18.98
CA TYR A 16 -1.37 1.33 -17.90
C TYR A 16 -0.05 0.66 -17.51
N LEU A 17 0.74 0.17 -18.48
CA LEU A 17 2.05 -0.43 -18.23
C LEU A 17 3.05 0.57 -17.64
N GLN A 18 2.99 1.83 -18.06
CA GLN A 18 3.80 2.90 -17.46
C GLN A 18 3.38 3.19 -16.02
N ALA A 19 2.08 3.19 -15.72
CA ALA A 19 1.55 3.33 -14.36
C ALA A 19 1.97 2.13 -13.48
N VAL A 20 1.79 0.91 -13.97
CA VAL A 20 2.22 -0.33 -13.29
C VAL A 20 3.72 -0.26 -13.01
N ARG A 21 4.58 -0.02 -14.00
CA ARG A 21 6.03 0.08 -13.81
C ARG A 21 6.42 1.15 -12.79
N ARG A 22 5.72 2.30 -12.81
CA ARG A 22 5.95 3.42 -11.88
C ARG A 22 5.62 3.04 -10.43
N TRP A 23 4.54 2.28 -10.21
CA TRP A 23 4.12 1.86 -8.87
C TRP A 23 4.79 0.56 -8.41
N LEU A 24 5.20 -0.30 -9.34
CA LEU A 24 5.86 -1.57 -9.07
C LEU A 24 7.16 -1.35 -8.30
N VAL A 25 8.03 -0.46 -8.77
CA VAL A 25 9.31 -0.17 -8.08
C VAL A 25 9.09 0.37 -6.66
N ARG A 26 8.03 1.16 -6.46
CA ARG A 26 7.66 1.71 -5.14
C ARG A 26 7.11 0.64 -4.22
N ALA A 27 6.27 -0.26 -4.75
CA ALA A 27 5.76 -1.42 -4.02
C ALA A 27 6.89 -2.37 -3.63
N TRP A 28 7.85 -2.63 -4.52
CA TRP A 28 9.04 -3.43 -4.20
C TRP A 28 9.93 -2.77 -3.16
N ALA A 29 10.15 -1.45 -3.25
CA ALA A 29 10.93 -0.72 -2.24
C ALA A 29 10.25 -0.77 -0.86
N TRP A 30 8.92 -0.64 -0.81
CA TRP A 30 8.16 -0.80 0.42
C TRP A 30 8.20 -2.24 0.95
N GLY A 31 8.03 -3.24 0.08
CA GLY A 31 8.13 -4.65 0.44
C GLY A 31 9.53 -5.04 0.95
N ALA A 32 10.59 -4.50 0.35
CA ALA A 32 11.96 -4.69 0.83
C ALA A 32 12.17 -4.05 2.21
N ALA A 33 11.62 -2.85 2.44
CA ALA A 33 11.69 -2.20 3.75
C ALA A 33 10.89 -2.96 4.83
N LEU A 34 9.74 -3.52 4.46
CA LEU A 34 8.96 -4.41 5.33
C LEU A 34 9.77 -5.68 5.67
N LEU A 35 10.33 -6.36 4.66
CA LEU A 35 11.16 -7.55 4.86
C LEU A 35 12.38 -7.25 5.75
N ALA A 36 13.07 -6.13 5.53
CA ALA A 36 14.18 -5.73 6.36
C ALA A 36 13.75 -5.48 7.82
N THR A 37 12.61 -4.81 8.02
CA THR A 37 12.07 -4.54 9.35
C THR A 37 11.68 -5.84 10.07
N VAL A 38 11.03 -6.77 9.37
CA VAL A 38 10.70 -8.10 9.91
C VAL A 38 11.98 -8.88 10.21
N GLY A 39 12.98 -8.85 9.34
CA GLY A 39 14.27 -9.50 9.58
C GLY A 39 14.96 -8.98 10.85
N ILE A 40 14.99 -7.66 11.04
CA ILE A 40 15.53 -7.03 12.26
C ILE A 40 14.72 -7.47 13.49
N ALA A 41 13.39 -7.53 13.39
CA ALA A 41 12.54 -7.93 14.50
C ALA A 41 12.73 -9.41 14.87
N VAL A 42 12.73 -10.32 13.89
CA VAL A 42 12.80 -11.77 14.10
C VAL A 42 14.20 -12.23 14.52
N VAL A 43 15.26 -11.56 14.05
CA VAL A 43 16.63 -11.93 14.41
C VAL A 43 17.11 -11.14 15.62
N GLY A 44 16.91 -9.82 15.62
CA GLY A 44 17.47 -8.93 16.63
C GLY A 44 16.78 -9.06 18.00
N VAL A 45 15.44 -9.02 18.04
CA VAL A 45 14.71 -9.01 19.32
C VAL A 45 14.95 -10.32 20.11
N PRO A 46 14.85 -11.52 19.52
CA PRO A 46 15.11 -12.77 20.24
C PRO A 46 16.57 -12.90 20.67
N PHE A 47 17.52 -12.40 19.87
CA PHE A 47 18.94 -12.42 20.23
C PHE A 47 19.20 -11.66 21.52
N TYR A 48 18.66 -10.43 21.66
CA TYR A 48 18.82 -9.64 22.87
C TYR A 48 17.96 -10.17 24.04
N ALA A 49 16.83 -10.81 23.75
CA ALA A 49 15.97 -11.41 24.79
C ALA A 49 16.58 -12.65 25.44
N GLY A 50 17.43 -13.40 24.72
CA GLY A 50 18.10 -14.59 25.24
C GLY A 50 19.25 -14.30 26.20
N GLN A 51 19.70 -13.05 26.31
CA GLN A 51 20.85 -12.66 27.11
C GLN A 51 20.43 -12.09 28.47
N GLN A 52 21.17 -12.42 29.52
CA GLN A 52 20.90 -11.96 30.88
C GLN A 52 21.85 -10.82 31.28
N GLY A 53 21.31 -9.79 31.94
CA GLY A 53 22.07 -8.67 32.47
C GLY A 53 21.50 -7.32 32.05
N LEU A 54 21.77 -6.28 32.86
CA LEU A 54 21.17 -4.95 32.70
C LEU A 54 21.47 -4.30 31.34
N LEU A 55 22.70 -4.44 30.83
CA LEU A 55 23.08 -3.94 29.51
C LEU A 55 22.25 -4.58 28.40
N TRP A 56 22.06 -5.90 28.45
CA TRP A 56 21.27 -6.64 27.47
C TRP A 56 19.79 -6.29 27.53
N THR A 57 19.25 -6.07 28.73
CA THR A 57 17.89 -5.56 28.91
C THR A 57 17.71 -4.19 28.28
N VAL A 58 18.66 -3.26 28.45
CA VAL A 58 18.61 -1.93 27.81
C VAL A 58 18.65 -2.05 26.28
N LEU A 59 19.54 -2.90 25.75
CA LEU A 59 19.63 -3.15 24.30
C LEU A 59 18.35 -3.79 23.75
N LEU A 60 17.71 -4.68 24.51
CA LEU A 60 16.41 -5.25 24.16
C LEU A 60 15.35 -4.15 24.01
N PHE A 61 15.20 -3.30 25.02
CA PHE A 61 14.25 -2.18 24.97
C PHE A 61 14.53 -1.24 23.78
N LEU A 62 15.80 -0.92 23.53
CA LEU A 62 16.19 -0.11 22.37
C LEU A 62 15.84 -0.79 21.05
N SER A 63 16.08 -2.11 20.93
CA SER A 63 15.76 -2.88 19.73
C SER A 63 14.25 -2.89 19.45
N VAL A 64 13.43 -3.09 20.49
CA VAL A 64 11.96 -3.04 20.38
C VAL A 64 11.49 -1.65 19.98
N ALA A 65 12.07 -0.60 20.55
CA ALA A 65 11.75 0.78 20.20
C ALA A 65 12.10 1.08 18.73
N ILE A 66 13.25 0.62 18.23
CA ILE A 66 13.65 0.76 16.82
C ILE A 66 12.65 0.05 15.91
N VAL A 67 12.31 -1.21 16.21
CA VAL A 67 11.33 -1.98 15.44
C VAL A 67 9.98 -1.28 15.41
N PHE A 68 9.51 -0.78 16.56
CA PHE A 68 8.28 -0.03 16.66
C PHE A 68 8.29 1.22 15.75
N VAL A 69 9.36 2.02 15.79
CA VAL A 69 9.50 3.21 14.95
C VAL A 69 9.48 2.84 13.47
N LEU A 70 10.17 1.77 13.07
CA LEU A 70 10.20 1.29 11.69
C LEU A 70 8.82 0.83 11.20
N VAL A 71 8.11 0.05 12.02
CA VAL A 71 6.75 -0.42 11.70
C VAL A 71 5.80 0.77 11.58
N ALA A 72 5.83 1.71 12.52
CA ALA A 72 5.00 2.90 12.47
C ALA A 72 5.31 3.75 11.22
N ALA A 73 6.59 3.91 10.86
CA ALA A 73 6.99 4.64 9.66
C ALA A 73 6.50 3.95 8.37
N LEU A 74 6.53 2.62 8.32
CA LEU A 74 5.99 1.85 7.19
C LEU A 74 4.48 2.00 7.01
N PHE A 75 3.73 2.16 8.11
CA PHE A 75 2.29 2.45 8.07
C PHE A 75 2.02 3.85 7.51
N TYR A 76 2.78 4.86 7.94
CA TYR A 76 2.65 6.24 7.43
C TYR A 76 3.21 6.43 6.01
N PHE A 77 4.00 5.48 5.50
CA PHE A 77 4.58 5.57 4.17
C PHE A 77 3.53 5.76 3.06
N TRP A 78 2.46 4.96 3.08
CA TRP A 78 1.39 5.01 2.08
C TRP A 78 0.61 6.34 2.07
N PRO A 79 0.10 6.87 3.20
CA PRO A 79 -0.58 8.14 3.19
C PRO A 79 0.32 9.28 2.71
N TYR A 80 1.62 9.29 3.08
CA TYR A 80 2.55 10.29 2.54
C TYR A 80 2.76 10.16 1.04
N MET A 81 2.87 8.93 0.52
CA MET A 81 2.98 8.69 -0.93
C MET A 81 1.74 9.11 -1.71
N LEU A 82 0.56 9.09 -1.10
CA LEU A 82 -0.72 9.49 -1.73
C LEU A 82 -0.95 11.00 -1.69
N ILE A 83 -0.45 11.70 -0.67
CA ILE A 83 -0.64 13.14 -0.51
C ILE A 83 0.41 13.96 -1.28
N MET A 84 1.59 13.40 -1.53
CA MET A 84 2.67 14.10 -2.24
C MET A 84 2.38 14.30 -3.73
N GLU A 85 2.50 15.54 -4.22
CA GLU A 85 2.40 15.88 -5.65
C GLU A 85 3.46 15.14 -6.50
N THR A 86 4.67 14.92 -5.93
CA THR A 86 5.73 14.14 -6.56
C THR A 86 6.12 12.94 -5.67
N PRO A 87 5.60 11.74 -5.93
CA PRO A 87 5.83 10.57 -5.07
C PRO A 87 7.29 10.09 -5.15
N ARG A 88 8.08 10.50 -4.16
CA ARG A 88 9.48 10.11 -3.94
C ARG A 88 9.61 9.32 -2.62
N VAL A 89 10.01 8.06 -2.74
CA VAL A 89 10.11 7.08 -1.63
C VAL A 89 10.93 7.61 -0.45
N TYR A 90 12.08 8.23 -0.73
CA TYR A 90 12.97 8.77 0.31
C TYR A 90 12.30 9.84 1.18
N TYR A 91 11.59 10.80 0.57
CA TYR A 91 10.92 11.87 1.31
C TYR A 91 9.70 11.34 2.06
N ALA A 92 8.96 10.39 1.49
CA ALA A 92 7.84 9.74 2.18
C ALA A 92 8.32 9.02 3.45
N PHE A 93 9.41 8.25 3.37
CA PHE A 93 9.96 7.54 4.51
C PHE A 93 10.55 8.50 5.57
N ARG A 94 11.31 9.50 5.13
CA ARG A 94 11.87 10.51 6.04
C ARG A 94 10.78 11.28 6.79
N ASN A 95 9.72 11.69 6.11
CA ASN A 95 8.60 12.38 6.73
C ASN A 95 7.80 11.47 7.66
N ALA A 96 7.60 10.20 7.28
CA ALA A 96 7.01 9.20 8.16
C ALA A 96 7.81 9.03 9.47
N LEU A 97 9.14 8.94 9.39
CA LEU A 97 10.01 8.88 10.57
C LEU A 97 9.88 10.12 11.45
N TYR A 98 9.91 11.32 10.86
CA TYR A 98 9.74 12.55 11.64
C TYR A 98 8.40 12.61 12.34
N THR A 99 7.32 12.17 11.71
CA THR A 99 5.99 12.15 12.32
C THR A 99 5.91 11.19 13.49
N VAL A 100 6.50 10.00 13.36
CA VAL A 100 6.56 9.01 14.45
C VAL A 100 7.40 9.53 15.62
N LEU A 101 8.54 10.17 15.33
CA LEU A 101 9.41 10.73 16.36
C LEU A 101 8.83 11.98 17.03
N ALA A 102 8.07 12.79 16.29
CA ALA A 102 7.42 13.99 16.82
C ALA A 102 6.22 13.66 17.71
N ALA A 103 5.47 12.60 17.37
CA ALA A 103 4.23 12.22 18.03
C ALA A 103 4.16 10.70 18.31
N PRO A 104 5.04 10.15 19.17
CA PRO A 104 5.17 8.71 19.37
C PRO A 104 3.92 8.08 19.99
N LEU A 105 3.20 8.80 20.85
CA LEU A 105 1.95 8.32 21.45
C LEU A 105 0.85 8.11 20.39
N TYR A 106 0.73 9.03 19.44
CA TYR A 106 -0.23 8.93 18.35
C TYR A 106 0.13 7.80 17.39
N ALA A 107 1.42 7.64 17.09
CA ALA A 107 1.90 6.50 16.30
C ALA A 107 1.56 5.16 16.98
N LEU A 108 1.68 5.08 18.30
CA LEU A 108 1.35 3.88 19.08
C LEU A 108 -0.13 3.55 19.01
N LEU A 109 -1.00 4.53 19.21
CA LEU A 109 -2.46 4.36 19.07
C LEU A 109 -2.83 3.93 17.64
N TYR A 110 -2.21 4.54 16.63
CA TYR A 110 -2.52 4.25 15.24
C TYR A 110 -2.08 2.84 14.83
N VAL A 111 -0.86 2.43 15.20
CA VAL A 111 -0.35 1.07 14.95
C VAL A 111 -1.15 0.05 15.76
N GLY A 112 -1.44 0.34 17.03
CA GLY A 112 -2.23 -0.53 17.89
C GLY A 112 -3.64 -0.77 17.35
N LEU A 113 -4.34 0.30 16.97
CA LEU A 113 -5.67 0.19 16.36
C LEU A 113 -5.63 -0.54 15.02
N SER A 114 -4.59 -0.31 14.21
CA SER A 114 -4.38 -1.04 12.96
C SER A 114 -4.16 -2.53 13.19
N ILE A 115 -3.37 -2.93 14.20
CA ILE A 115 -3.18 -4.33 14.57
C ILE A 115 -4.49 -4.94 15.07
N VAL A 116 -5.22 -4.25 15.94
CA VAL A 116 -6.52 -4.71 16.44
C VAL A 116 -7.48 -4.94 15.27
N LEU A 117 -7.57 -4.01 14.33
CA LEU A 117 -8.39 -4.17 13.13
C LEU A 117 -7.89 -5.34 12.28
N LEU A 118 -6.58 -5.49 12.07
CA LEU A 118 -6.02 -6.55 11.22
C LEU A 118 -6.14 -7.95 11.84
N VAL A 119 -6.16 -8.04 13.17
CA VAL A 119 -6.44 -9.29 13.92
C VAL A 119 -7.95 -9.56 13.97
N SER A 120 -8.77 -8.50 14.05
CA SER A 120 -10.24 -8.62 14.12
C SER A 120 -10.87 -8.94 12.77
N PHE A 121 -10.29 -8.45 11.67
CA PHE A 121 -10.63 -8.87 10.32
C PHE A 121 -9.83 -10.13 10.02
N ASP A 122 -10.51 -11.28 10.05
CA ASP A 122 -9.89 -12.55 9.70
C ASP A 122 -9.20 -12.42 8.33
N GLY A 123 -7.95 -12.90 8.20
CA GLY A 123 -7.15 -12.68 6.98
C GLY A 123 -7.85 -13.21 5.71
N LEU A 124 -8.75 -14.17 5.90
CA LEU A 124 -9.65 -14.72 4.89
C LEU A 124 -10.68 -13.69 4.37
N SER A 125 -11.19 -12.82 5.24
CA SER A 125 -12.09 -11.71 4.87
C SER A 125 -11.39 -10.64 4.04
N LEU A 126 -10.14 -10.32 4.36
CA LEU A 126 -9.33 -9.39 3.57
C LEU A 126 -8.95 -9.97 2.20
N LEU A 127 -8.64 -11.26 2.15
CA LEU A 127 -8.43 -11.98 0.89
C LEU A 127 -9.71 -11.98 0.03
N LEU A 128 -10.87 -12.29 0.64
CA LEU A 128 -12.15 -12.26 -0.06
C LEU A 128 -12.44 -10.87 -0.63
N LEU A 129 -12.22 -9.82 0.15
CA LEU A 129 -12.44 -8.45 -0.28
C LEU A 129 -11.52 -8.09 -1.47
N ALA A 130 -10.25 -8.50 -1.44
CA ALA A 130 -9.32 -8.27 -2.53
C ALA A 130 -9.74 -8.98 -3.84
N VAL A 131 -10.21 -10.23 -3.72
CA VAL A 131 -10.73 -11.01 -4.87
C VAL A 131 -12.00 -10.36 -5.42
N ILE A 132 -12.96 -9.99 -4.56
CA ILE A 132 -14.20 -9.33 -4.96
C ILE A 132 -13.90 -7.99 -5.64
N ALA A 133 -12.99 -7.19 -5.09
CA ALA A 133 -12.58 -5.92 -5.69
C ALA A 133 -11.94 -6.13 -7.07
N ALA A 134 -11.10 -7.14 -7.24
CA ALA A 134 -10.49 -7.49 -8.54
C ALA A 134 -11.54 -7.92 -9.56
N VAL A 135 -12.53 -8.73 -9.16
CA VAL A 135 -13.65 -9.14 -10.03
C VAL A 135 -14.49 -7.93 -10.41
N ILE A 136 -14.85 -7.06 -9.47
CA ILE A 136 -15.63 -5.84 -9.76
C ILE A 136 -14.86 -4.94 -10.74
N LEU A 137 -13.56 -4.74 -10.53
CA LEU A 137 -12.71 -3.97 -11.45
C LEU A 137 -12.66 -4.59 -12.85
N ALA A 138 -12.53 -5.92 -12.95
CA ALA A 138 -12.56 -6.64 -14.22
C ALA A 138 -13.92 -6.46 -14.93
N PHE A 139 -15.02 -6.59 -14.20
CA PHE A 139 -16.36 -6.34 -14.71
C PHE A 139 -16.52 -4.89 -15.18
N LEU A 140 -16.17 -3.91 -14.34
CA LEU A 140 -16.29 -2.49 -14.65
C LEU A 140 -15.46 -2.12 -15.89
N SER A 141 -14.23 -2.66 -16.00
CA SER A 141 -13.36 -2.43 -17.14
C SER A 141 -13.97 -3.02 -18.43
N THR A 142 -14.52 -4.23 -18.37
CA THR A 142 -15.18 -4.90 -19.50
C THR A 142 -16.43 -4.16 -19.96
N TYR A 143 -17.28 -3.73 -19.01
CA TYR A 143 -18.46 -2.93 -19.31
C TYR A 143 -18.10 -1.55 -19.88
N SER A 144 -17.08 -0.88 -19.33
CA SER A 144 -16.60 0.40 -19.88
C SER A 144 -16.06 0.25 -21.30
N LEU A 145 -15.33 -0.84 -21.57
CA LEU A 145 -14.77 -1.15 -22.87
C LEU A 145 -15.88 -1.45 -23.87
N ARG A 146 -16.89 -2.23 -23.50
CA ARG A 146 -18.05 -2.51 -24.36
C ARG A 146 -18.85 -1.25 -24.65
N ALA A 147 -19.17 -0.45 -23.64
CA ALA A 147 -19.89 0.82 -23.83
C ALA A 147 -19.13 1.73 -24.80
N TRP A 148 -17.80 1.74 -24.71
CA TRP A 148 -16.95 2.47 -25.65
C TRP A 148 -16.96 1.87 -27.08
N LEU A 149 -16.89 0.55 -27.22
CA LEU A 149 -16.91 -0.13 -28.52
C LEU A 149 -18.25 0.01 -29.25
N VAL A 150 -19.37 -0.05 -28.51
CA VAL A 150 -20.71 0.21 -29.04
C VAL A 150 -20.83 1.67 -29.47
N HIS A 151 -20.35 2.62 -28.66
CA HIS A 151 -20.34 4.03 -29.02
C HIS A 151 -19.49 4.32 -30.28
N LYS A 152 -18.45 3.52 -30.52
CA LYS A 152 -17.60 3.60 -31.72
C LYS A 152 -18.15 2.84 -32.93
N GLY A 153 -19.29 2.15 -32.80
CA GLY A 153 -19.89 1.37 -33.88
C GLY A 153 -19.08 0.13 -34.29
N LEU A 154 -18.13 -0.30 -33.46
CA LEU A 154 -17.29 -1.48 -33.71
C LEU A 154 -17.94 -2.78 -33.25
N LEU A 155 -19.00 -2.68 -32.44
CA LEU A 155 -19.80 -3.81 -31.96
C LEU A 155 -21.30 -3.53 -32.20
N PRO A 156 -22.06 -4.51 -32.72
CA PRO A 156 -23.53 -4.42 -32.79
C PRO A 156 -24.11 -4.22 -31.38
N ALA A 157 -25.13 -3.39 -31.24
CA ALA A 157 -25.80 -3.15 -29.95
C ALA A 157 -26.42 -4.44 -29.35
N ASP A 158 -26.66 -5.44 -30.20
CA ASP A 158 -27.53 -6.58 -29.93
C ASP A 158 -26.80 -7.87 -29.51
N SER A 159 -25.46 -7.85 -29.35
CA SER A 159 -24.69 -9.04 -28.94
C SER A 159 -24.85 -9.30 -27.43
N ASN A 160 -25.87 -10.07 -27.03
CA ASN A 160 -26.11 -10.51 -25.65
C ASN A 160 -25.02 -11.53 -25.23
N PRO A 161 -24.38 -11.44 -24.04
CA PRO A 161 -23.33 -12.37 -23.63
C PRO A 161 -23.88 -13.71 -23.09
N ALA A 162 -25.00 -14.19 -23.63
CA ALA A 162 -25.72 -15.38 -23.15
C ALA A 162 -25.96 -16.41 -24.26
N GLU A 163 -24.99 -16.56 -25.16
CA GLU A 163 -24.76 -17.76 -25.97
C GLU A 163 -23.29 -18.19 -25.85
#